data_AF-A0AAD9QG29-F1
#
_entry.id   AF-A0AAD9QG29-F1
#
_cell.length_a   1.000
_cell.length_b   1.000
_cell.length_c   1.000
_cell.angle_alpha   90.00
_cell.angle_beta   90.00
_cell.angle_gamma   90.00
#
_symmetry.space_group_name_H-M   'P 1'
#
loop_
_entity.id
_entity.type
_entity.pdbx_description
1 polymer ?
#
loop_
_entity_poly.entity_id
_entity_poly.type
_entity_poly.pdbx_seq_one_letter_code
_entity_poly.pdbx_strand_id
1 'polypeptide(L)'
;MFPRACIQLNLPENIAVQVDCLVHSPQTPDATVREAMHAGGTIFVSGSIALFPPTMTIISGGISQEAPLALQHVGRVISAMSPGESLRSIVHGYCFLTSPSFVPDGKQDLPSPVGVMSYVIVPALPKEALVEWHIVAQENQIQCNDVSSSVSRGSFLVDVQGINVKGTTNNSIALLLHGNYYFIPLLFPFAIFYLLDSDSTECHLVEIVETFTSEIRCCTSQYGFDITDLIYVRIFYVKDLMDHWDSQDCIQSGLNRGLDSVIAFSLIPVDGLEMENTIMLFSCFLQKSRKKS
;
A
#
# COMPACT_ATOMS: atom_id res chain seq x y z
N MET A 1 3.06 -13.52 15.11
CA MET A 1 2.95 -12.23 15.82
C MET A 1 4.15 -11.39 15.41
N PHE A 2 3.99 -10.45 14.48
CA PHE A 2 5.07 -9.51 14.13
C PHE A 2 5.14 -8.44 15.22
N PRO A 3 6.23 -8.36 16.01
CA PRO A 3 6.35 -7.33 17.02
C PRO A 3 6.53 -5.97 16.34
N ARG A 4 5.67 -5.01 16.69
CA ARG A 4 5.93 -3.59 16.41
C ARG A 4 6.89 -3.09 17.50
N ALA A 5 8.16 -2.88 17.15
CA ALA A 5 9.18 -2.36 18.06
C ALA A 5 9.40 -0.86 17.79
N CYS A 6 9.32 -0.03 18.84
CA CYS A 6 9.84 1.33 18.79
C CYS A 6 11.33 1.29 19.14
N ILE A 7 12.19 1.60 18.17
CA ILE A 7 13.63 1.64 18.35
C ILE A 7 14.09 3.09 18.23
N GLN A 8 14.78 3.61 19.26
CA GLN A 8 15.52 4.86 19.17
C GLN A 8 17.01 4.51 19.09
N LEU A 9 17.65 4.85 17.96
CA LEU A 9 19.07 4.63 17.72
C LEU A 9 19.71 5.95 17.25
N ASN A 10 20.92 6.24 17.73
CA ASN A 10 21.77 7.27 17.13
C ASN A 10 22.45 6.66 15.90
N LEU A 11 22.07 7.11 14.71
CA LEU A 11 22.59 6.58 13.45
C LEU A 11 23.89 7.31 13.03
N PRO A 12 24.91 6.57 12.52
CA PRO A 12 26.08 7.17 11.89
C PRO A 12 25.73 7.92 10.59
N GLU A 13 26.57 8.88 10.19
CA GLU A 13 26.51 9.49 8.85
C GLU A 13 26.81 8.39 7.81
N ASN A 14 25.89 8.14 6.87
CA ASN A 14 25.92 7.13 5.78
C ASN A 14 25.10 5.83 5.94
N ILE A 15 23.98 5.84 6.69
CA ILE A 15 23.00 4.73 6.66
C ILE A 15 21.63 5.26 6.25
N ALA A 16 21.01 4.65 5.24
CA ALA A 16 19.60 4.85 4.89
C ALA A 16 18.74 3.86 5.68
N VAL A 17 17.93 4.36 6.62
CA VAL A 17 16.96 3.55 7.39
C VAL A 17 15.57 3.90 6.89
N GLN A 18 14.82 2.89 6.44
CA GLN A 18 13.40 3.02 6.18
C GLN A 18 12.62 2.66 7.45
N VAL A 19 11.98 3.66 8.03
CA VAL A 19 11.08 3.51 9.17
C VAL A 19 9.66 3.57 8.63
N ASP A 20 8.88 2.48 8.74
CA ASP A 20 7.42 2.54 8.62
C ASP A 20 6.88 3.26 9.88
N CYS A 21 6.96 4.60 9.78
CA CYS A 21 6.53 5.71 10.65
C CYS A 21 7.29 6.01 11.95
N LEU A 22 8.17 7.03 11.91
CA LEU A 22 8.31 8.13 12.89
C LEU A 22 9.22 9.23 12.27
N VAL A 23 8.69 10.43 11.99
CA VAL A 23 9.51 11.63 11.71
C VAL A 23 9.28 12.69 12.78
N HIS A 24 10.39 13.10 13.37
CA HIS A 24 10.55 14.12 14.38
C HIS A 24 10.15 15.52 13.87
N SER A 25 9.33 16.24 14.63
CA SER A 25 9.23 17.70 14.55
C SER A 25 9.89 18.28 15.80
N PRO A 26 10.86 19.20 15.68
CA PRO A 26 11.63 19.72 16.81
C PRO A 26 10.83 20.67 17.73
N GLN A 27 9.49 20.69 17.65
CA GLN A 27 8.65 21.66 18.37
C GLN A 27 7.64 21.09 19.38
N THR A 28 7.61 19.78 19.65
CA THR A 28 6.77 19.23 20.75
C THR A 28 7.44 18.04 21.45
N PRO A 29 7.64 18.04 22.79
CA PRO A 29 8.41 17.02 23.51
C PRO A 29 7.73 15.66 23.73
N ASP A 30 6.44 15.49 23.38
CA ASP A 30 5.72 14.25 23.69
C ASP A 30 5.66 13.30 22.48
N ALA A 31 6.43 12.22 22.58
CA ALA A 31 6.35 11.04 21.73
C ALA A 31 5.01 10.32 21.97
N THR A 32 3.96 10.82 21.33
CA THR A 32 2.64 10.18 21.31
C THR A 32 2.45 9.54 19.94
N VAL A 33 2.04 8.28 19.90
CA VAL A 33 1.65 7.56 18.67
C VAL A 33 0.66 8.45 17.89
N ARG A 34 1.07 8.95 16.73
CA ARG A 34 0.21 9.83 15.92
C ARG A 34 -0.76 8.98 15.09
N GLU A 35 -2.06 9.16 15.32
CA GLU A 35 -3.15 8.49 14.59
C GLU A 35 -3.23 8.94 13.13
N ALA A 36 -2.77 10.15 12.81
CA ALA A 36 -2.61 10.62 11.45
C ALA A 36 -1.52 11.70 11.31
N MET A 37 -1.11 11.97 10.07
CA MET A 37 -0.19 13.04 9.68
C MET A 37 -0.78 13.86 8.54
N HIS A 38 -0.69 15.18 8.64
CA HIS A 38 -1.05 16.10 7.56
C HIS A 38 0.21 16.75 7.00
N ALA A 39 0.48 16.56 5.71
CA ALA A 39 1.66 17.08 5.03
C ALA A 39 1.35 17.47 3.59
N GLY A 40 1.56 18.75 3.26
CA GLY A 40 1.47 19.24 1.88
C GLY A 40 0.09 19.08 1.24
N GLY A 41 -1.00 19.11 2.01
CA GLY A 41 -2.37 18.90 1.53
C GLY A 41 -2.78 17.43 1.44
N THR A 42 -2.02 16.53 2.05
CA THR A 42 -2.30 15.08 2.11
C THR A 42 -2.36 14.63 3.57
N ILE A 43 -3.37 13.82 3.88
CA ILE A 43 -3.62 13.23 5.19
C ILE A 43 -3.28 11.74 5.11
N PHE A 44 -2.31 11.31 5.90
CA PHE A 44 -1.97 9.90 6.10
C PHE A 44 -2.57 9.44 7.42
N VAL A 45 -3.53 8.54 7.35
CA VAL A 45 -4.20 7.95 8.52
C VAL A 45 -3.55 6.61 8.84
N SER A 46 -3.13 6.44 10.09
CA SER A 46 -2.55 5.21 10.61
C SER A 46 -3.60 4.10 10.70
N GLY A 47 -3.14 2.87 10.94
CA GLY A 47 -3.97 1.67 11.03
C GLY A 47 -5.15 1.81 11.98
N SER A 48 -6.35 1.87 11.41
CA SER A 48 -7.61 2.04 12.13
C SER A 48 -8.34 0.71 12.25
N ILE A 49 -8.59 0.28 13.49
CA ILE A 49 -9.34 -0.92 13.86
C ILE A 49 -10.61 -0.52 14.63
N ALA A 50 -11.55 -1.46 14.78
CA ALA A 50 -12.86 -1.24 15.38
C ALA A 50 -12.86 -1.19 16.92
N LEU A 51 -12.02 -0.34 17.49
CA LEU A 51 -11.92 -0.19 18.95
C LEU A 51 -13.04 0.67 19.50
N PHE A 52 -13.71 0.19 20.55
CA PHE A 52 -14.63 1.02 21.31
C PHE A 52 -13.85 1.95 22.25
N PRO A 53 -13.87 3.28 22.05
CA PRO A 53 -12.97 4.19 22.78
C PRO A 53 -13.08 4.12 24.32
N PRO A 54 -14.27 3.97 24.93
CA PRO A 54 -14.39 3.87 26.38
C PRO A 54 -13.73 2.64 27.01
N THR A 55 -13.70 1.51 26.30
CA THR A 55 -13.18 0.24 26.84
C THR A 55 -11.85 -0.18 26.22
N MET A 56 -11.48 0.41 25.09
CA MET A 56 -10.31 0.02 24.28
C MET A 56 -10.32 -1.47 23.88
N THR A 57 -11.52 -2.03 23.70
CA THR A 57 -11.76 -3.41 23.23
C THR A 57 -12.36 -3.41 21.83
N ILE A 58 -12.13 -4.49 21.08
CA ILE A 58 -12.83 -4.71 19.80
C ILE A 58 -14.32 -4.90 20.09
N ILE A 59 -15.16 -4.35 19.21
CA ILE A 59 -16.61 -4.50 19.32
C ILE A 59 -17.07 -5.92 18.98
N SER A 60 -18.16 -6.38 19.60
CA SER A 60 -18.81 -7.63 19.22
C SER A 60 -19.61 -7.47 17.92
N GLY A 61 -19.70 -8.53 17.12
CA GLY A 61 -20.49 -8.54 15.87
C GLY A 61 -19.69 -8.94 14.63
N GLY A 62 -18.39 -9.20 14.81
CA GLY A 62 -17.49 -9.64 13.75
C GLY A 62 -17.34 -8.60 12.65
N ILE A 63 -16.94 -9.06 11.45
CA ILE A 63 -16.56 -8.17 10.35
C ILE A 63 -17.67 -7.18 9.97
N SER A 64 -18.93 -7.62 10.02
CA SER A 64 -20.11 -6.81 9.66
C SER A 64 -20.28 -5.55 10.52
N GLN A 65 -19.70 -5.53 11.72
CA GLN A 65 -19.71 -4.37 12.61
C GLN A 65 -18.32 -3.73 12.68
N GLU A 66 -17.26 -4.53 12.65
CA GLU A 66 -15.88 -4.03 12.73
C GLU A 66 -15.50 -3.17 11.53
N ALA A 67 -15.83 -3.61 10.30
CA ALA A 67 -15.51 -2.86 9.08
C ALA A 67 -16.12 -1.45 9.06
N PRO A 68 -17.43 -1.26 9.29
CA PRO A 68 -18.01 0.08 9.29
C PRO A 68 -17.49 0.94 10.44
N LEU A 69 -17.28 0.38 11.64
CA LEU A 69 -16.77 1.17 12.76
C LEU A 69 -15.32 1.62 12.54
N ALA A 70 -14.45 0.74 12.06
CA ALA A 70 -13.07 1.07 11.75
C ALA A 70 -12.99 2.16 10.67
N LEU A 71 -13.84 2.08 9.64
CA LEU A 71 -13.93 3.12 8.60
C LEU A 71 -14.53 4.43 9.13
N GLN A 72 -15.47 4.39 10.08
CA GLN A 72 -15.95 5.59 10.76
C GLN A 72 -14.85 6.29 11.57
N HIS A 73 -13.94 5.53 12.20
CA HIS A 73 -12.77 6.12 12.87
C HIS A 73 -11.91 6.89 11.87
N VAL A 74 -11.58 6.27 10.72
CA VAL A 74 -10.88 6.96 9.62
C VAL A 74 -11.60 8.26 9.24
N GLY A 75 -12.92 8.21 9.03
CA GLY A 75 -13.70 9.39 8.64
C GLY A 75 -13.62 10.52 9.68
N ARG A 76 -13.72 10.19 10.96
CA ARG A 76 -13.57 11.15 12.06
C ARG A 76 -12.17 11.75 12.10
N VAL A 77 -11.13 10.94 11.89
CA VAL A 77 -9.74 11.40 11.84
C VAL A 77 -9.52 12.34 10.67
N ILE A 78 -10.00 12.00 9.46
CA ILE A 78 -9.90 12.88 8.29
C ILE A 78 -10.57 14.22 8.57
N SER A 79 -11.82 14.22 9.06
CA SER A 79 -12.55 15.46 9.35
C SER A 79 -11.92 16.27 10.50
N ALA A 80 -11.26 15.62 11.45
CA ALA A 80 -10.53 16.30 12.53
C ALA A 80 -9.22 16.93 12.03
N MET A 81 -8.52 16.28 11.11
CA MET A 81 -7.29 16.80 10.50
C MET A 81 -7.56 17.95 9.53
N SER A 82 -8.68 17.87 8.79
CA SER A 82 -9.09 18.90 7.85
C SER A 82 -10.61 19.08 7.82
N PRO A 83 -11.13 20.17 8.45
CA PRO A 83 -12.56 20.45 8.45
C PRO A 83 -13.10 20.65 7.03
N GLY A 84 -14.06 19.81 6.64
CA GLY A 84 -14.67 19.83 5.30
C GLY A 84 -14.31 18.61 4.44
N GLU A 85 -13.25 17.88 4.80
CA GLU A 85 -12.89 16.62 4.16
C GLU A 85 -13.65 15.43 4.78
N SER A 86 -13.78 14.35 4.00
CA SER A 86 -14.53 13.16 4.39
C SER A 86 -13.89 11.90 3.79
N LEU A 87 -14.55 10.74 3.94
CA LEU A 87 -14.13 9.51 3.27
C LEU A 87 -14.09 9.61 1.73
N ARG A 88 -14.76 10.60 1.12
CA ARG A 88 -14.66 10.86 -0.32
C ARG A 88 -13.29 11.41 -0.73
N SER A 89 -12.55 11.95 0.22
CA SER A 89 -11.24 12.53 0.02
C SER A 89 -10.13 11.47 -0.03
N ILE A 90 -10.48 10.19 0.13
CA ILE A 90 -9.56 9.06 0.05
C ILE A 90 -9.08 8.89 -1.39
N VAL A 91 -7.76 8.90 -1.57
CA VAL A 91 -7.11 8.68 -2.87
C VAL A 91 -6.48 7.30 -2.97
N HIS A 92 -6.03 6.76 -1.85
CA HIS A 92 -5.36 5.46 -1.80
C HIS A 92 -5.50 4.84 -0.40
N GLY A 93 -5.65 3.54 -0.29
CA GLY A 93 -5.48 2.86 0.99
C GLY A 93 -5.28 1.36 0.89
N TYR A 94 -5.10 0.76 2.07
CA TYR A 94 -5.05 -0.67 2.29
C TYR A 94 -6.13 -1.07 3.28
N CYS A 95 -6.86 -2.14 2.96
CA CYS A 95 -7.76 -2.84 3.86
C CYS A 95 -7.11 -4.18 4.20
N PHE A 96 -6.54 -4.29 5.40
CA PHE A 96 -5.99 -5.55 5.88
C PHE A 96 -7.11 -6.38 6.50
N LEU A 97 -7.17 -7.65 6.12
CA LEU A 97 -8.22 -8.59 6.55
C LEU A 97 -7.60 -9.90 7.03
N THR A 98 -8.26 -10.58 7.96
CA THR A 98 -7.79 -11.89 8.45
C THR A 98 -8.30 -13.08 7.63
N SER A 99 -9.24 -12.86 6.72
CA SER A 99 -9.79 -13.89 5.84
C SER A 99 -10.22 -13.29 4.50
N PRO A 100 -10.01 -14.00 3.36
CA PRO A 100 -10.51 -13.56 2.05
C PRO A 100 -12.04 -13.48 2.00
N SER A 101 -12.75 -14.22 2.86
CA SER A 101 -14.21 -14.16 2.96
C SER A 101 -14.74 -12.79 3.40
N PHE A 102 -13.88 -11.95 3.99
CA PHE A 102 -14.24 -10.63 4.51
C PHE A 102 -14.05 -9.48 3.51
N VAL A 103 -13.52 -9.77 2.32
CA VAL A 103 -13.33 -8.76 1.25
C VAL A 103 -14.65 -8.07 0.87
N PRO A 104 -15.80 -8.78 0.71
CA PRO A 104 -17.06 -8.13 0.40
C PRO A 104 -17.52 -7.14 1.49
N ASP A 105 -17.38 -7.50 2.77
CA ASP A 105 -17.74 -6.64 3.90
C ASP A 105 -16.84 -5.38 3.94
N GLY A 106 -15.54 -5.53 3.69
CA GLY A 106 -14.61 -4.41 3.61
C GLY A 106 -14.95 -3.41 2.50
N LYS A 107 -15.52 -3.88 1.38
CA LYS A 107 -15.93 -3.03 0.25
C LYS A 107 -17.23 -2.28 0.48
N GLN A 108 -18.14 -2.85 1.26
CA GLN A 108 -19.54 -2.43 1.33
C GLN A 108 -19.72 -0.99 1.84
N ASP A 109 -18.88 -0.57 2.79
CA ASP A 109 -19.04 0.69 3.50
C ASP A 109 -18.23 1.86 2.92
N LEU A 110 -17.44 1.62 1.86
CA LEU A 110 -16.68 2.66 1.18
C LEU A 110 -17.62 3.52 0.31
N PRO A 111 -17.51 4.86 0.36
CA PRO A 111 -18.30 5.71 -0.52
C PRO A 111 -17.90 5.52 -1.99
N SER A 112 -18.85 5.71 -2.91
CA SER A 112 -18.56 5.74 -4.35
C SER A 112 -18.63 7.17 -4.88
N PRO A 113 -17.65 7.64 -5.68
CA PRO A 113 -16.37 6.98 -6.00
C PRO A 113 -15.39 7.04 -4.81
N VAL A 114 -14.51 6.04 -4.73
CA VAL A 114 -13.37 6.00 -3.80
C VAL A 114 -12.08 5.87 -4.60
N GLY A 115 -10.99 6.38 -4.05
CA GLY A 115 -9.65 6.17 -4.58
C GLY A 115 -9.25 4.70 -4.68
N VAL A 116 -8.00 4.45 -5.06
CA VAL A 116 -7.55 3.09 -5.32
C VAL A 116 -7.32 2.34 -4.00
N MET A 117 -7.95 1.19 -3.83
CA MET A 117 -7.91 0.41 -2.57
C MET A 117 -7.34 -0.98 -2.81
N SER A 118 -6.42 -1.41 -1.95
CA SER A 118 -5.93 -2.79 -1.95
C SER A 118 -6.49 -3.58 -0.79
N TYR A 119 -6.95 -4.81 -1.03
CA TYR A 119 -7.35 -5.73 0.02
C TYR A 119 -6.27 -6.79 0.22
N VAL A 120 -5.75 -6.88 1.44
CA VAL A 120 -4.57 -7.67 1.77
C VAL A 120 -4.90 -8.63 2.90
N ILE A 121 -4.70 -9.92 2.69
CA ILE A 121 -5.02 -10.95 3.69
C ILE A 121 -3.79 -11.22 4.55
N VAL A 122 -3.92 -11.05 5.86
CA VAL A 122 -2.83 -11.19 6.83
C VAL A 122 -3.20 -12.20 7.92
N PRO A 123 -2.21 -12.89 8.53
CA PRO A 123 -2.51 -13.99 9.45
C PRO A 123 -3.14 -13.53 10.76
N ALA A 124 -2.89 -12.28 11.17
CA ALA A 124 -3.46 -11.69 12.37
C ALA A 124 -3.34 -10.16 12.33
N LEU A 125 -4.27 -9.48 12.99
CA LEU A 125 -4.26 -8.04 13.22
C LEU A 125 -4.15 -7.72 14.71
N PRO A 126 -3.80 -6.47 15.07
CA PRO A 126 -3.72 -6.05 16.46
C PRO A 126 -5.04 -6.28 17.20
N LYS A 127 -4.95 -6.74 18.45
CA LYS A 127 -6.11 -7.02 19.32
C LYS A 127 -7.13 -7.99 18.72
N GLU A 128 -6.68 -8.90 17.85
CA GLU A 128 -7.53 -9.91 17.19
C GLU A 128 -8.64 -9.29 16.33
N ALA A 129 -8.45 -8.06 15.84
CA ALA A 129 -9.35 -7.44 14.89
C ALA A 129 -9.46 -8.27 13.60
N LEU A 130 -10.59 -8.15 12.92
CA LEU A 130 -10.82 -8.80 11.63
C LEU A 130 -10.45 -7.91 10.44
N VAL A 131 -10.36 -6.59 10.68
CA VAL A 131 -10.08 -5.57 9.68
C VAL A 131 -9.26 -4.40 10.24
N GLU A 132 -8.29 -3.91 9.47
CA GLU A 132 -7.49 -2.71 9.76
C GLU A 132 -7.36 -1.84 8.50
N TRP A 133 -7.74 -0.56 8.59
CA TRP A 133 -7.68 0.40 7.49
C TRP A 133 -6.47 1.31 7.56
N HIS A 134 -5.71 1.41 6.48
CA HIS A 134 -4.59 2.35 6.31
C HIS A 134 -4.91 3.26 5.13
N ILE A 135 -5.02 4.57 5.34
CA ILE A 135 -5.66 5.46 4.37
C ILE A 135 -4.80 6.68 4.06
N VAL A 136 -4.75 7.04 2.79
CA VAL A 136 -4.23 8.31 2.29
C VAL A 136 -5.39 9.09 1.70
N ALA A 137 -5.62 10.28 2.24
CA ALA A 137 -6.61 11.23 1.74
C ALA A 137 -5.92 12.51 1.25
N GLN A 138 -6.52 13.16 0.27
CA GLN A 138 -6.02 14.42 -0.29
C GLN A 138 -7.08 15.50 -0.19
N GLU A 139 -6.67 16.69 0.26
CA GLU A 139 -7.56 17.81 0.44
C GLU A 139 -7.91 18.50 -0.88
N ASN A 140 -9.10 19.10 -0.91
CA ASN A 140 -9.58 19.95 -2.00
C ASN A 140 -9.34 19.32 -3.37
N GLN A 141 -9.75 18.06 -3.54
CA GLN A 141 -9.64 17.37 -4.81
C GLN A 141 -10.40 18.14 -5.90
N ILE A 142 -9.68 18.61 -6.92
CA ILE A 142 -10.26 19.38 -8.03
C ILE A 142 -10.55 18.48 -9.22
N GLN A 143 -9.64 17.54 -9.48
CA GLN A 143 -9.74 16.63 -10.60
C GLN A 143 -9.17 15.27 -10.23
N CYS A 144 -9.83 14.23 -10.71
CA CYS A 144 -9.46 12.84 -10.52
C CYS A 144 -9.50 12.15 -11.88
N ASN A 145 -8.39 11.52 -12.27
CA ASN A 145 -8.30 10.73 -13.50
C ASN A 145 -7.84 9.32 -13.14
N ASP A 146 -8.66 8.32 -13.47
CA ASP A 146 -8.30 6.93 -13.28
C ASP A 146 -7.25 6.49 -14.30
N VAL A 147 -6.36 5.63 -13.86
CA VAL A 147 -5.30 5.01 -14.65
C VAL A 147 -5.56 3.51 -14.64
N SER A 148 -5.65 2.91 -15.83
CA SER A 148 -5.73 1.46 -15.95
C SER A 148 -5.00 1.00 -17.20
N SER A 149 -4.07 0.07 -17.06
CA SER A 149 -3.40 -0.60 -18.18
C SER A 149 -3.10 -2.04 -17.78
N SER A 150 -2.89 -2.91 -18.77
CA SER A 150 -2.46 -4.28 -18.55
C SER A 150 -1.35 -4.61 -19.53
N VAL A 151 -0.26 -5.20 -19.03
CA VAL A 151 0.90 -5.58 -19.84
C VAL A 151 1.22 -7.05 -19.60
N SER A 152 1.35 -7.82 -20.68
CA SER A 152 1.78 -9.22 -20.59
C SER A 152 3.28 -9.34 -20.89
N ARG A 153 3.99 -10.09 -20.05
CA ARG A 153 5.43 -10.38 -20.17
C ARG A 153 5.67 -11.84 -19.77
N GLY A 154 6.08 -12.65 -20.74
CA GLY A 154 6.36 -14.07 -20.52
C GLY A 154 5.18 -14.83 -19.92
N SER A 155 5.36 -15.32 -18.69
CA SER A 155 4.40 -16.14 -17.92
C SER A 155 3.51 -15.34 -16.97
N PHE A 156 3.63 -14.01 -16.93
CA PHE A 156 2.87 -13.16 -16.04
C PHE A 156 2.24 -11.96 -16.76
N LEU A 157 1.23 -11.41 -16.11
CA LEU A 157 0.46 -10.26 -16.54
C LEU A 157 0.50 -9.23 -15.41
N VAL A 158 0.94 -8.03 -15.74
CA VAL A 158 0.96 -6.89 -14.83
C VAL A 158 -0.26 -6.01 -15.12
N ASP A 159 -1.22 -6.00 -14.21
CA ASP A 159 -2.34 -5.06 -14.25
C ASP A 159 -1.98 -3.83 -13.43
N VAL A 160 -2.05 -2.66 -14.06
CA VAL A 160 -1.85 -1.37 -13.42
C VAL A 160 -3.22 -0.76 -13.17
N GLN A 161 -3.47 -0.37 -11.93
CA GLN A 161 -4.59 0.46 -11.52
C GLN A 161 -4.03 1.67 -10.79
N GLY A 162 -4.55 2.85 -11.07
CA GLY A 162 -4.04 4.05 -10.43
C GLY A 162 -5.04 5.18 -10.48
N ILE A 163 -4.71 6.26 -9.79
CA ILE A 163 -5.52 7.46 -9.75
C ILE A 163 -4.59 8.66 -9.64
N ASN A 164 -4.76 9.61 -10.56
CA ASN A 164 -4.07 10.89 -10.53
C ASN A 164 -5.05 11.94 -10.00
N VAL A 165 -4.69 12.54 -8.88
CA VAL A 165 -5.52 13.49 -8.17
C VAL A 165 -4.83 14.84 -8.07
N LYS A 166 -5.47 15.83 -8.70
CA LYS A 166 -5.02 17.22 -8.67
C LYS A 166 -5.74 17.97 -7.56
N GLY A 167 -5.01 18.30 -6.51
CA GLY A 167 -5.46 19.18 -5.44
C GLY A 167 -5.17 20.65 -5.75
N THR A 168 -5.54 21.52 -4.81
CA THR A 168 -5.26 22.97 -4.89
C THR A 168 -3.76 23.28 -4.76
N THR A 169 -3.07 22.55 -3.88
CA THR A 169 -1.68 22.79 -3.48
C THR A 169 -0.70 21.69 -3.92
N ASN A 170 -1.20 20.52 -4.29
CA ASN A 170 -0.41 19.35 -4.65
C ASN A 170 -1.05 18.58 -5.81
N ASN A 171 -0.23 17.81 -6.52
CA ASN A 171 -0.69 16.79 -7.44
C ASN A 171 -0.18 15.46 -6.90
N SER A 172 -1.04 14.45 -6.81
CA SER A 172 -0.66 13.12 -6.34
C SER A 172 -1.05 12.04 -7.33
N ILE A 173 -0.30 10.96 -7.35
CA ILE A 173 -0.66 9.76 -8.10
C ILE A 173 -0.42 8.54 -7.22
N ALA A 174 -1.44 7.70 -7.10
CA ALA A 174 -1.33 6.39 -6.50
C ALA A 174 -1.37 5.34 -7.61
N LEU A 175 -0.49 4.35 -7.55
CA LEU A 175 -0.46 3.23 -8.48
C LEU A 175 -0.43 1.92 -7.69
N LEU A 176 -1.23 0.96 -8.13
CA LEU A 176 -1.23 -0.44 -7.77
C LEU A 176 -0.88 -1.24 -9.02
N LEU A 177 0.13 -2.10 -8.91
CA LEU A 177 0.55 -2.98 -9.98
C LEU A 177 0.44 -4.42 -9.48
N HIS A 178 -0.47 -5.19 -10.09
CA HIS A 178 -0.76 -6.57 -9.73
C HIS A 178 0.03 -7.50 -10.65
N GLY A 179 0.96 -8.27 -10.09
CA GLY A 179 1.60 -9.37 -10.79
C GLY A 179 0.70 -10.60 -10.72
N ASN A 180 0.08 -10.96 -11.84
CA ASN A 180 -0.80 -12.12 -11.99
C ASN A 180 -0.10 -13.22 -12.81
N TYR A 181 -0.17 -14.46 -12.36
CA TYR A 181 0.39 -15.59 -13.13
C TYR A 181 -0.59 -16.07 -14.20
N TYR A 182 -0.10 -16.41 -15.40
CA TYR A 182 -0.93 -17.03 -16.45
C TYR A 182 -1.28 -18.48 -16.05
N PHE A 183 -2.52 -18.75 -15.67
CA PHE A 183 -3.00 -20.11 -15.39
C PHE A 183 -3.69 -20.71 -16.63
N ILE A 184 -3.18 -21.86 -17.12
CA ILE A 184 -3.96 -22.75 -17.99
C ILE A 184 -4.83 -23.63 -17.08
N PRO A 185 -6.17 -23.72 -17.26
CA PRO A 185 -7.11 -24.16 -16.21
C PRO A 185 -7.01 -25.61 -15.69
N LEU A 186 -6.03 -26.42 -16.11
CA LEU A 186 -6.16 -27.88 -16.00
C LEU A 186 -5.52 -28.55 -14.78
N LEU A 187 -4.69 -27.90 -13.96
CA LEU A 187 -4.08 -28.57 -12.79
C LEU A 187 -3.83 -27.62 -11.60
N PHE A 188 -4.66 -27.76 -10.57
CA PHE A 188 -4.53 -27.18 -9.22
C PHE A 188 -3.27 -27.73 -8.46
N PRO A 189 -3.00 -27.26 -7.23
CA PRO A 189 -1.91 -26.39 -6.79
C PRO A 189 -0.48 -27.00 -6.85
N PHE A 190 -0.32 -28.27 -7.25
CA PHE A 190 0.98 -28.96 -7.31
C PHE A 190 1.88 -28.44 -8.44
N ALA A 191 1.31 -27.81 -9.48
CA ALA A 191 2.04 -27.35 -10.65
C ALA A 191 2.81 -26.03 -10.42
N ILE A 192 2.35 -25.14 -9.54
CA ILE A 192 3.06 -23.88 -9.21
C ILE A 192 4.38 -24.21 -8.51
N PHE A 193 4.36 -25.15 -7.57
CA PHE A 193 5.56 -25.63 -6.87
C PHE A 193 6.56 -26.34 -7.78
N TYR A 194 6.11 -26.98 -8.86
CA TYR A 194 6.97 -27.67 -9.82
C TYR A 194 7.54 -26.75 -10.92
N LEU A 195 6.91 -25.61 -11.20
CA LEU A 195 7.40 -24.61 -12.18
C LEU A 195 8.39 -23.61 -11.57
N LEU A 196 8.32 -23.41 -10.26
CA LEU A 196 9.29 -22.68 -9.45
C LEU A 196 10.49 -23.60 -9.10
N ASP A 197 11.06 -24.26 -10.11
CA ASP A 197 12.35 -24.94 -9.96
C ASP A 197 13.43 -23.89 -9.67
N SER A 198 14.41 -24.20 -8.83
CA SER A 198 15.22 -23.20 -8.11
C SER A 198 16.04 -22.22 -8.97
N ASP A 199 16.18 -22.46 -10.27
CA ASP A 199 16.84 -21.55 -11.22
C ASP A 199 15.87 -20.59 -11.95
N SER A 200 14.55 -20.87 -11.96
CA SER A 200 13.55 -20.09 -12.70
C SER A 200 12.93 -18.94 -11.90
N THR A 201 12.88 -19.06 -10.56
CA THR A 201 12.21 -18.09 -9.67
C THR A 201 12.88 -16.71 -9.67
N GLU A 202 14.22 -16.69 -9.63
CA GLU A 202 15.03 -15.47 -9.66
C GLU A 202 14.85 -14.74 -11.00
N CYS A 203 14.86 -15.46 -12.11
CA CYS A 203 14.64 -14.92 -13.45
C CYS A 203 13.25 -14.28 -13.59
N HIS A 204 12.21 -14.91 -13.04
CA HIS A 204 10.85 -14.37 -13.05
C HIS A 204 10.70 -13.12 -12.17
N LEU A 205 11.33 -13.08 -10.99
CA LEU A 205 11.32 -11.88 -10.15
C LEU A 205 11.99 -10.69 -10.86
N VAL A 206 13.13 -10.93 -11.52
CA VAL A 206 13.82 -9.88 -12.30
C VAL A 206 12.90 -9.30 -13.36
N GLU A 207 12.24 -10.15 -14.16
CA GLU A 207 11.32 -9.70 -15.21
C GLU A 207 10.11 -8.93 -14.63
N ILE A 208 9.58 -9.38 -13.48
CA ILE A 208 8.49 -8.71 -12.76
C ILE A 208 8.91 -7.30 -12.32
N VAL A 209 10.08 -7.17 -11.68
CA VAL A 209 10.59 -5.89 -11.19
C VAL A 209 10.93 -4.95 -12.35
N GLU A 210 11.51 -5.45 -13.44
CA GLU A 210 11.74 -4.66 -14.66
C GLU A 210 10.42 -4.16 -15.26
N THR A 211 9.39 -5.00 -15.26
CA THR A 211 8.06 -4.60 -15.74
C THR A 211 7.46 -3.52 -14.85
N PHE A 212 7.50 -3.68 -13.51
CA PHE A 212 7.01 -2.66 -12.58
C PHE A 212 7.76 -1.34 -12.72
N THR A 213 9.09 -1.35 -12.83
CA THR A 213 9.87 -0.12 -13.00
C THR A 213 9.56 0.58 -14.32
N SER A 214 9.36 -0.17 -15.40
CA SER A 214 8.91 0.36 -16.69
C SER A 214 7.54 1.03 -16.59
N GLU A 215 6.57 0.39 -15.95
CA GLU A 215 5.21 0.95 -15.78
C GLU A 215 5.21 2.19 -14.88
N ILE A 216 5.99 2.18 -13.79
CA ILE A 216 6.15 3.36 -12.94
C ILE A 216 6.71 4.52 -13.78
N ARG A 217 7.76 4.31 -14.59
CA ARG A 217 8.31 5.36 -15.46
C ARG A 217 7.31 5.85 -16.51
N CYS A 218 6.53 4.94 -17.09
CA CYS A 218 5.51 5.30 -18.07
C CYS A 218 4.47 6.24 -17.43
N CYS A 219 3.94 5.85 -16.27
CA CYS A 219 2.97 6.62 -15.52
C CYS A 219 3.54 7.97 -15.06
N THR A 220 4.75 8.00 -14.49
CA THR A 220 5.36 9.25 -14.03
C THR A 220 5.62 10.22 -15.17
N SER A 221 6.12 9.73 -16.31
CA SER A 221 6.32 10.55 -17.51
C SER A 221 5.00 11.09 -18.08
N GLN A 222 3.96 10.26 -18.16
CA GLN A 222 2.65 10.65 -18.67
C GLN A 222 2.00 11.75 -17.82
N TYR A 223 2.17 11.71 -16.50
CA TYR A 223 1.53 12.64 -15.57
C TYR A 223 2.46 13.74 -15.03
N GLY A 224 3.70 13.81 -15.52
CA GLY A 224 4.67 14.87 -15.20
C GLY A 224 5.24 14.80 -13.77
N PHE A 225 5.33 13.60 -13.21
CA PHE A 225 6.01 13.30 -11.95
C PHE A 225 7.44 12.87 -12.21
N ASP A 226 8.32 13.14 -11.25
CA ASP A 226 9.67 12.62 -11.21
C ASP A 226 9.77 11.49 -10.18
N ILE A 227 10.76 10.60 -10.29
CA ILE A 227 10.99 9.55 -9.29
C ILE A 227 11.30 10.13 -7.91
N THR A 228 11.87 11.34 -7.83
CA THR A 228 12.06 12.08 -6.58
C THR A 228 10.76 12.51 -5.89
N ASP A 229 9.62 12.51 -6.59
CA ASP A 229 8.30 12.78 -6.01
C ASP A 229 7.71 11.54 -5.30
N LEU A 230 8.40 10.39 -5.33
CA LEU A 230 7.98 9.14 -4.71
C LEU A 230 8.07 9.22 -3.18
N ILE A 231 6.90 9.12 -2.52
CA ILE A 231 6.80 9.22 -1.06
C ILE A 231 7.05 7.87 -0.40
N TYR A 232 6.46 6.80 -0.95
CA TYR A 232 6.69 5.45 -0.47
C TYR A 232 6.45 4.42 -1.58
N VAL A 233 7.05 3.26 -1.38
CA VAL A 233 6.77 2.01 -2.08
C VAL A 233 6.49 0.93 -1.06
N ARG A 234 5.39 0.20 -1.26
CA ARG A 234 5.01 -0.94 -0.44
C ARG A 234 4.70 -2.12 -1.35
N ILE A 235 5.34 -3.23 -1.07
CA ILE A 235 5.25 -4.45 -1.87
C ILE A 235 4.67 -5.54 -0.98
N PHE A 236 3.57 -6.12 -1.40
CA PHE A 236 2.99 -7.29 -0.75
C PHE A 236 3.22 -8.50 -1.64
N TYR A 237 3.60 -9.61 -1.05
CA TYR A 237 3.77 -10.86 -1.78
C TYR A 237 3.19 -12.02 -0.98
N VAL A 238 2.59 -12.97 -1.68
CA VAL A 238 2.00 -14.15 -1.02
C VAL A 238 3.14 -15.00 -0.46
N LYS A 239 3.09 -15.25 0.85
CA LYS A 239 4.08 -16.06 1.56
C LYS A 239 4.12 -17.47 0.98
N ASP A 240 5.22 -18.18 1.22
CA ASP A 240 5.48 -19.54 0.74
C ASP A 240 5.65 -19.70 -0.80
N LEU A 241 5.38 -18.66 -1.60
CA LEU A 241 5.71 -18.64 -3.04
C LEU A 241 7.16 -18.25 -3.31
N MET A 242 7.78 -17.47 -2.43
CA MET A 242 9.10 -16.87 -2.61
C MET A 242 9.85 -16.79 -1.29
N ASP A 243 11.18 -17.00 -1.31
CA ASP A 243 12.03 -16.71 -0.15
C ASP A 243 12.11 -15.18 0.07
N HIS A 244 11.93 -14.75 1.32
CA HIS A 244 11.87 -13.32 1.65
C HIS A 244 13.17 -12.59 1.36
N TRP A 245 14.31 -13.18 1.74
CA TRP A 245 15.60 -12.52 1.68
C TRP A 245 16.12 -12.43 0.26
N ASP A 246 16.01 -13.53 -0.49
CA ASP A 246 16.39 -13.55 -1.91
C ASP A 246 15.52 -12.58 -2.73
N SER A 247 14.24 -12.48 -2.38
CA SER A 247 13.34 -11.52 -3.01
C SER A 247 13.72 -10.07 -2.70
N GLN A 248 14.14 -9.76 -1.47
CA GLN A 248 14.46 -8.40 -1.05
C GLN A 248 15.64 -7.82 -1.83
N ASP A 249 16.75 -8.56 -1.95
CA ASP A 249 17.95 -8.07 -2.63
C ASP A 249 17.73 -7.92 -4.14
N CYS A 250 17.04 -8.88 -4.76
CA CYS A 250 16.72 -8.82 -6.19
C CYS A 250 15.75 -7.67 -6.50
N ILE A 251 14.72 -7.46 -5.69
CA ILE A 251 13.81 -6.30 -5.83
C ILE A 251 14.56 -4.99 -5.62
N GLN A 252 15.39 -4.88 -4.58
CA GLN A 252 16.16 -3.66 -4.30
C GLN A 252 17.09 -3.30 -5.47
N SER A 253 17.82 -4.28 -5.99
CA SER A 253 18.71 -4.11 -7.14
C SER A 253 17.93 -3.72 -8.40
N GLY A 254 16.83 -4.42 -8.68
CA GLY A 254 15.98 -4.16 -9.84
C GLY A 254 15.30 -2.78 -9.79
N LEU A 255 14.81 -2.35 -8.62
CA LEU A 255 14.22 -1.01 -8.45
C LEU A 255 15.26 0.08 -8.61
N ASN A 256 16.44 -0.07 -8.00
CA ASN A 256 17.48 0.94 -8.08
C ASN A 256 18.01 1.11 -9.51
N ARG A 257 18.20 0.00 -10.22
CA ARG A 257 18.56 0.00 -11.64
C ARG A 257 17.43 0.55 -12.50
N GLY A 258 16.21 0.09 -12.27
CA GLY A 258 15.06 0.40 -13.10
C GLY A 258 14.53 1.81 -12.89
N LEU A 259 14.81 2.48 -11.77
CA LEU A 259 14.35 3.85 -11.47
C LEU A 259 15.48 4.89 -11.34
N ASP A 260 16.73 4.51 -11.62
CA ASP A 260 17.94 5.37 -11.54
C ASP A 260 18.08 6.12 -10.19
N SER A 261 17.60 5.53 -9.10
CA SER A 261 17.59 6.16 -7.77
C SER A 261 17.60 5.10 -6.69
N VAL A 262 18.07 5.45 -5.49
CA VAL A 262 17.99 4.55 -4.32
C VAL A 262 16.58 4.60 -3.77
N ILE A 263 15.79 3.56 -4.04
CA ILE A 263 14.39 3.50 -3.65
C ILE A 263 14.26 2.69 -2.37
N ALA A 264 13.72 3.33 -1.34
CA ALA A 264 13.28 2.68 -0.12
C ALA A 264 11.90 2.04 -0.37
N PHE A 265 11.74 0.76 -0.05
CA PHE A 265 10.46 0.05 -0.09
C PHE A 265 10.24 -0.87 1.11
N SER A 266 8.98 -1.07 1.48
CA SER A 266 8.59 -2.06 2.48
C SER A 266 8.17 -3.35 1.79
N LEU A 267 8.78 -4.48 2.13
CA LEU A 267 8.43 -5.81 1.63
C LEU A 267 7.66 -6.59 2.69
N ILE A 268 6.41 -6.94 2.41
CA ILE A 268 5.49 -7.48 3.41
C ILE A 268 4.95 -8.84 2.93
N PRO A 269 5.28 -9.94 3.63
CA PRO A 269 4.67 -11.24 3.35
C PRO A 269 3.21 -11.26 3.81
N VAL A 270 2.33 -11.81 2.99
CA VAL A 270 0.88 -11.86 3.24
C VAL A 270 0.33 -13.26 2.98
N ASP A 271 -0.81 -13.58 3.58
CA ASP A 271 -1.48 -14.88 3.40
C ASP A 271 -2.20 -14.95 2.05
N GLY A 272 -2.53 -13.79 1.47
CA GLY A 272 -3.18 -13.68 0.19
C GLY A 272 -3.44 -12.23 -0.21
N LEU A 273 -3.83 -12.04 -1.45
CA LEU A 273 -4.25 -10.76 -2.03
C LEU A 273 -5.68 -10.90 -2.56
N GLU A 274 -6.33 -9.77 -2.81
CA GLU A 274 -7.73 -9.71 -3.25
C GLU A 274 -8.07 -10.63 -4.43
N MET A 275 -7.22 -10.63 -5.46
CA MET A 275 -7.42 -11.46 -6.65
C MET A 275 -6.68 -12.79 -6.45
N GLU A 276 -7.38 -13.91 -6.64
CA GLU A 276 -6.85 -15.25 -6.38
C GLU A 276 -5.54 -15.57 -7.12
N ASN A 277 -5.29 -14.94 -8.26
CA ASN A 277 -4.10 -15.17 -9.09
C ASN A 277 -2.98 -14.14 -8.87
N THR A 278 -3.17 -13.14 -8.01
CA THR A 278 -2.14 -12.14 -7.74
C THR A 278 -1.12 -12.71 -6.76
N ILE A 279 0.13 -12.80 -7.23
CA ILE A 279 1.26 -13.29 -6.42
C ILE A 279 2.00 -12.15 -5.73
N MET A 280 1.95 -10.95 -6.32
CA MET A 280 2.65 -9.76 -5.84
C MET A 280 1.85 -8.50 -6.18
N LEU A 281 1.77 -7.59 -5.22
CA LEU A 281 1.16 -6.27 -5.38
C LEU A 281 2.22 -5.22 -5.09
N PHE A 282 2.52 -4.41 -6.10
CA PHE A 282 3.37 -3.24 -5.99
C PHE A 282 2.50 -2.00 -5.80
N SER A 283 2.64 -1.33 -4.66
CA SER A 283 1.88 -0.12 -4.37
C SER A 283 2.81 1.06 -4.17
N CYS A 284 2.56 2.16 -4.87
CA CYS A 284 3.34 3.37 -4.74
C CYS A 284 2.48 4.63 -4.72
N PHE A 285 2.99 5.64 -4.01
CA PHE A 285 2.36 6.95 -3.92
C PHE A 285 3.39 8.04 -4.19
N LEU A 286 3.10 8.87 -5.19
CA LEU A 286 3.92 10.02 -5.55
C LEU A 286 3.15 11.31 -5.29
N GLN A 287 3.85 12.34 -4.83
CA GLN A 287 3.26 13.64 -4.55
C GLN A 287 4.20 14.77 -4.91
N LYS A 288 3.73 15.64 -5.78
CA LYS A 288 4.41 16.87 -6.17
C LYS A 288 3.80 18.06 -5.45
N SER A 289 4.63 18.81 -4.74
CA SER A 289 4.22 20.09 -4.15
C SER A 289 4.28 21.20 -5.21
N ARG A 290 3.26 22.08 -5.27
CA ARG A 290 3.38 23.31 -6.07
C ARG A 290 4.51 24.15 -5.47
N LYS A 291 5.55 24.43 -6.25
CA LYS A 291 6.52 25.49 -5.92
C LYS A 291 5.72 26.78 -5.72
N LYS A 292 5.85 27.42 -4.55
CA LYS A 292 5.40 28.81 -4.40
C LYS A 292 6.15 29.63 -5.44
N SER A 293 5.42 30.20 -6.40
CA SER A 293 5.97 31.16 -7.36
C SER A 293 6.46 32.40 -6.66
#